data_AF-A0A832W0S6-F1
#
_entry.id   AF-A0A832W0S6-F1
#
_cell.length_a   1.000
_cell.length_b   1.000
_cell.length_c   1.000
_cell.angle_alpha   90.00
_cell.angle_beta   90.00
_cell.angle_gamma   90.00
#
_symmetry.space_group_name_H-M   'P 1'
#
loop_
_entity.id
_entity.type
_entity.pdbx_description
1 polymer ?
#
loop_
_entity_poly.entity_id
_entity_poly.type
_entity_poly.pdbx_seq_one_letter_code
_entity_poly.pdbx_strand_id
1 'polypeptide(L)'
;MKAQLLIMLLILCPITFAEAAQSVTVQTKPTYHYGEYLSIAINVSKVTAKTAILTISDSHGGKGSAIAIQIKNPTTTITAPNPFNSELFSVGKYQIQVEYDGVKASTPFELKDIGNVVMPYGSDVIVPQWVEGKISDSMFYKFLVSRNLIKSQDSSKTFENITIPNWYKTNGKWWSTKNISDAEFINGLQFLVNQNIIKG
;
A
#
# COMPACT_ATOMS: atom_id res chain seq x y z
N MET A 1 -18.79 -7.68 88.27
CA MET A 1 -18.99 -8.15 86.88
C MET A 1 -19.81 -7.14 86.10
N LYS A 2 -19.19 -6.38 85.20
CA LYS A 2 -19.88 -5.70 84.09
C LYS A 2 -18.95 -5.85 82.88
N ALA A 3 -19.30 -6.76 81.97
CA ALA A 3 -18.54 -7.01 80.76
C ALA A 3 -18.78 -5.85 79.78
N GLN A 4 -17.70 -5.19 79.37
CA GLN A 4 -17.70 -4.25 78.26
C GLN A 4 -17.88 -5.02 76.96
N LEU A 5 -18.98 -4.73 76.25
CA LEU A 5 -19.24 -5.23 74.91
C LEU A 5 -18.44 -4.36 73.91
N LEU A 6 -17.37 -4.92 73.34
CA LEU A 6 -16.59 -4.27 72.28
C LEU A 6 -17.24 -4.56 70.92
N ILE A 7 -17.45 -3.47 70.18
CA ILE A 7 -18.15 -3.36 68.89
C ILE A 7 -17.31 -3.98 67.76
N MET A 8 -17.95 -4.56 66.75
CA MET A 8 -17.33 -4.69 65.43
C MET A 8 -18.33 -4.31 64.34
N LEU A 9 -18.25 -3.04 63.91
CA LEU A 9 -18.99 -2.52 62.77
C LEU A 9 -18.23 -2.93 61.49
N LEU A 10 -18.74 -3.92 60.78
CA LEU A 10 -18.21 -4.37 59.50
C LEU A 10 -18.51 -3.32 58.42
N ILE A 11 -17.50 -2.52 58.07
CA ILE A 11 -17.55 -1.60 56.93
C ILE A 11 -17.39 -2.45 55.66
N LEU A 12 -18.50 -2.79 55.02
CA LEU A 12 -18.53 -3.35 53.66
C LEU A 12 -18.16 -2.25 52.66
N CYS A 13 -16.89 -2.19 52.28
CA CYS A 13 -16.45 -1.38 51.15
C CYS A 13 -16.95 -2.06 49.86
N PRO A 14 -17.72 -1.39 48.99
CA PRO A 14 -18.11 -1.98 47.72
C PRO A 14 -16.87 -2.14 46.85
N ILE A 15 -16.53 -3.39 46.52
CA ILE A 15 -15.48 -3.70 45.55
C ILE A 15 -16.00 -3.25 44.18
N THR A 16 -15.56 -2.09 43.71
CA THR A 16 -15.79 -1.67 42.32
C THR A 16 -14.86 -2.46 41.42
N PHE A 17 -15.40 -3.38 40.61
CA PHE A 17 -14.66 -3.95 39.49
C PHE A 17 -14.52 -2.87 38.41
N ALA A 18 -13.30 -2.37 38.19
CA ALA A 18 -13.02 -1.51 37.05
C ALA A 18 -13.09 -2.36 35.77
N GLU A 19 -14.07 -2.10 34.91
CA GLU A 19 -14.11 -2.71 33.58
C GLU A 19 -12.87 -2.24 32.79
N ALA A 20 -12.12 -3.17 32.20
CA ALA A 20 -10.93 -2.82 31.43
C ALA A 20 -11.33 -1.93 30.25
N ALA A 21 -10.80 -0.71 30.21
CA ALA A 21 -11.09 0.23 29.14
C ALA A 21 -10.65 -0.31 27.77
N GLN A 22 -11.41 0.04 26.73
CA GLN A 22 -11.05 -0.27 25.35
C GLN A 22 -9.69 0.39 25.03
N SER A 23 -8.78 -0.38 24.45
CA SER A 23 -7.54 0.14 23.85
C SER A 23 -7.47 -0.24 22.39
N VAL A 24 -6.87 0.65 21.59
CA VAL A 24 -6.63 0.48 20.16
C VAL A 24 -5.20 0.92 19.90
N THR A 25 -4.43 0.12 19.19
CA THR A 25 -3.11 0.49 18.69
C THR A 25 -3.04 0.18 17.20
N VAL A 26 -2.24 0.96 16.48
CA VAL A 26 -1.97 0.76 15.06
C VAL A 26 -0.47 0.78 14.83
N GLN A 27 0.03 -0.17 14.06
CA GLN A 27 1.45 -0.33 13.76
C GLN A 27 1.64 -0.53 12.26
N THR A 28 2.77 -0.05 11.76
CA THR A 28 3.19 -0.19 10.36
C THR A 28 4.71 -0.08 10.27
N LYS A 29 5.29 -0.37 9.10
CA LYS A 29 6.71 -0.13 8.84
C LYS A 29 6.98 1.39 8.87
N PRO A 30 8.07 1.86 9.49
CA PRO A 30 8.35 3.30 9.60
C PRO A 30 8.64 3.97 8.25
N THR A 31 9.14 3.23 7.27
CA THR A 31 9.54 3.75 5.96
C THR A 31 9.06 2.83 4.85
N TYR A 32 8.38 3.38 3.86
CA TYR A 32 8.00 2.69 2.63
C TYR A 32 8.73 3.31 1.43
N HIS A 33 8.85 2.52 0.37
CA HIS A 33 9.35 2.95 -0.93
C HIS A 33 8.31 2.68 -2.01
N TYR A 34 8.43 3.35 -3.15
CA TYR A 34 7.61 3.01 -4.31
C TYR A 34 7.78 1.52 -4.69
N GLY A 35 6.67 0.88 -5.04
CA GLY A 35 6.58 -0.56 -5.28
C GLY A 35 6.25 -1.39 -4.04
N GLU A 36 6.40 -0.85 -2.83
CA GLU A 36 5.98 -1.53 -1.61
C GLU A 36 4.50 -1.34 -1.32
N TYR A 37 3.89 -2.34 -0.69
CA TYR A 37 2.50 -2.31 -0.26
C TYR A 37 2.41 -1.82 1.19
N LEU A 38 1.52 -0.85 1.43
CA LEU A 38 1.17 -0.48 2.80
C LEU A 38 0.62 -1.71 3.53
N SER A 39 1.16 -1.99 4.72
CA SER A 39 0.66 -3.03 5.60
C SER A 39 0.55 -2.50 7.02
N ILE A 40 -0.59 -2.75 7.65
CA ILE A 40 -0.91 -2.24 8.98
C ILE A 40 -1.41 -3.36 9.87
N ALA A 41 -1.08 -3.28 11.15
CA ALA A 41 -1.62 -4.13 12.19
C ALA A 41 -2.40 -3.27 13.19
N ILE A 42 -3.69 -3.58 13.35
CA ILE A 42 -4.56 -2.96 14.35
C ILE A 42 -4.72 -3.96 15.48
N ASN A 43 -4.35 -3.57 16.70
CA ASN A 43 -4.59 -4.39 17.89
C ASN A 43 -5.63 -3.71 18.79
N VAL A 44 -6.60 -4.48 19.26
CA VAL A 44 -7.67 -4.04 20.16
C VAL A 44 -7.74 -4.92 21.39
N SER A 45 -8.04 -4.36 22.57
CA SER A 45 -8.21 -5.16 23.80
C SER A 45 -9.50 -5.98 23.81
N LYS A 46 -10.56 -5.46 23.18
CA LYS A 46 -11.87 -6.11 23.06
C LYS A 46 -12.39 -5.92 21.64
N VAL A 47 -12.93 -7.00 21.07
CA VAL A 47 -13.62 -6.99 19.77
C VAL A 47 -15.09 -6.69 20.02
N THR A 48 -15.62 -5.74 19.26
CA THR A 48 -17.02 -5.30 19.27
C THR A 48 -17.64 -5.43 17.88
N ALA A 49 -18.97 -5.33 17.77
CA ALA A 49 -19.67 -5.37 16.49
C ALA A 49 -19.52 -4.08 15.64
N LYS A 50 -18.80 -3.07 16.14
CA LYS A 50 -18.59 -1.81 15.42
C LYS A 50 -17.54 -1.98 14.32
N THR A 51 -17.49 -1.00 13.42
CA THR A 51 -16.51 -0.93 12.33
C THR A 51 -15.43 0.08 12.68
N ALA A 52 -14.17 -0.25 12.41
CA ALA A 52 -13.07 0.69 12.54
C ALA A 52 -13.00 1.59 11.30
N ILE A 53 -12.66 2.86 11.50
CA ILE A 53 -12.46 3.82 10.41
C ILE A 53 -10.97 4.14 10.34
N LEU A 54 -10.36 3.83 9.19
CA LEU A 54 -8.98 4.18 8.90
C LEU A 54 -8.94 5.41 7.99
N THR A 55 -8.04 6.34 8.30
CA THR A 55 -7.73 7.50 7.46
C THR A 55 -6.22 7.61 7.31
N ILE A 56 -5.76 7.91 6.10
CA ILE A 56 -4.36 8.23 5.82
C ILE A 56 -4.32 9.71 5.45
N SER A 57 -3.38 10.45 6.03
CA SER A 57 -3.17 11.86 5.70
C SER A 57 -1.72 12.15 5.44
N ASP A 58 -1.44 13.03 4.48
CA ASP A 58 -0.12 13.56 4.24
C ASP A 58 0.20 14.76 5.16
N SER A 59 1.48 15.10 5.22
CA SER A 59 1.98 16.25 5.98
C SER A 59 1.50 17.63 5.50
N HIS A 60 0.90 17.73 4.31
CA HIS A 60 0.32 18.96 3.75
C HIS A 60 -1.19 19.08 4.04
N GLY A 61 -1.76 18.14 4.80
CA GLY A 61 -3.17 18.14 5.17
C GLY A 61 -4.08 17.47 4.14
N GLY A 62 -3.53 16.89 3.07
CA GLY A 62 -4.27 16.03 2.16
C GLY A 62 -4.74 14.79 2.91
N LYS A 63 -6.07 14.61 3.00
CA LYS A 63 -6.68 13.44 3.63
C LYS A 63 -7.17 12.50 2.55
N GLY A 64 -6.69 11.27 2.58
CA GLY A 64 -7.26 10.18 1.81
C GLY A 64 -8.68 9.86 2.29
N SER A 65 -9.42 9.13 1.47
CA SER A 65 -10.75 8.64 1.80
C SER A 65 -10.73 7.75 3.04
N ALA A 66 -11.79 7.83 3.84
CA ALA A 66 -11.98 6.96 4.99
C ALA A 66 -12.25 5.53 4.54
N ILE A 67 -11.54 4.56 5.13
CA ILE A 67 -11.68 3.13 4.84
C ILE A 67 -12.33 2.45 6.05
N ALA A 68 -13.48 1.84 5.82
CA ALA A 68 -14.21 1.08 6.83
C ALA A 68 -13.65 -0.35 6.93
N ILE A 69 -13.32 -0.79 8.14
CA ILE A 69 -12.64 -2.06 8.43
C ILE A 69 -13.44 -2.84 9.49
N GLN A 70 -13.77 -4.08 9.18
CA GLN A 70 -14.37 -4.99 10.17
C GLN A 70 -13.28 -5.62 11.04
N ILE A 71 -13.33 -5.34 12.34
CA ILE A 71 -12.43 -5.98 13.32
C ILE A 71 -13.08 -7.28 13.77
N LYS A 72 -12.54 -8.40 13.29
CA LYS A 72 -13.03 -9.75 13.63
C LYS A 72 -12.21 -10.43 14.72
N ASN A 73 -10.96 -10.01 14.88
CA ASN A 73 -9.99 -10.59 15.78
C ASN A 73 -9.28 -9.47 16.58
N PRO A 74 -8.74 -9.78 17.78
CA PRO A 74 -7.98 -8.83 18.57
C PRO A 74 -6.83 -8.17 17.80
N THR A 75 -6.20 -8.91 16.89
CA THR A 75 -5.23 -8.39 15.93
C THR A 75 -5.80 -8.55 14.52
N THR A 76 -5.93 -7.43 13.80
CA THR A 76 -6.36 -7.40 12.40
C THR A 76 -5.27 -6.78 11.54
N THR A 77 -4.76 -7.55 10.57
CA THR A 77 -3.75 -7.08 9.61
C THR A 77 -4.41 -6.77 8.28
N ILE A 78 -4.02 -5.67 7.66
CA ILE A 78 -4.54 -5.21 6.36
C ILE A 78 -3.37 -4.81 5.49
N THR A 79 -3.45 -5.21 4.23
CA THR A 79 -2.50 -4.81 3.20
C THR A 79 -3.27 -4.08 2.10
N ALA A 80 -2.75 -2.94 1.65
CA ALA A 80 -3.33 -2.20 0.54
C ALA A 80 -3.35 -3.08 -0.73
N PRO A 81 -4.37 -2.96 -1.60
CA PRO A 81 -4.44 -3.76 -2.82
C PRO A 81 -3.41 -3.35 -3.87
N ASN A 82 -2.93 -2.10 -3.81
CA ASN A 82 -1.99 -1.51 -4.74
C ASN A 82 -0.74 -1.03 -3.99
N PRO A 83 0.45 -1.13 -4.61
CA PRO A 83 1.67 -0.60 -4.03
C PRO A 83 1.70 0.94 -4.10
N PHE A 84 2.59 1.56 -3.34
CA PHE A 84 2.88 2.98 -3.51
C PHE A 84 3.44 3.24 -4.91
N ASN A 85 2.84 4.19 -5.61
CA ASN A 85 3.23 4.62 -6.94
C ASN A 85 3.41 6.14 -6.97
N SER A 86 4.47 6.62 -7.62
CA SER A 86 4.81 8.05 -7.69
C SER A 86 3.78 8.90 -8.44
N GLU A 87 2.95 8.29 -9.29
CA GLU A 87 1.86 8.98 -9.98
C GLU A 87 0.67 9.28 -9.05
N LEU A 88 0.56 8.56 -7.93
CA LEU A 88 -0.58 8.67 -7.00
C LEU A 88 -0.18 9.23 -5.63
N PHE A 89 1.07 9.03 -5.21
CA PHE A 89 1.56 9.39 -3.89
C PHE A 89 2.85 10.18 -4.03
N SER A 90 2.95 11.30 -3.30
CA SER A 90 4.18 12.08 -3.19
C SER A 90 5.06 11.54 -2.08
N VAL A 91 6.38 11.71 -2.20
CA VAL A 91 7.29 11.43 -1.08
C VAL A 91 6.98 12.33 0.13
N GLY A 92 7.25 11.83 1.32
CA GLY A 92 7.11 12.61 2.54
C GLY A 92 6.52 11.83 3.71
N LYS A 93 6.13 12.58 4.75
CA LYS A 93 5.57 12.02 5.98
C LYS A 93 4.07 11.86 5.87
N TYR A 94 3.59 10.72 6.32
CA TYR A 94 2.19 10.34 6.38
C TYR A 94 1.81 9.95 7.81
N GLN A 95 0.52 10.10 8.12
CA GLN A 95 -0.09 9.67 9.37
C GLN A 95 -1.24 8.72 9.06
N ILE A 96 -1.21 7.54 9.68
CA ILE A 96 -2.33 6.62 9.72
C ILE A 96 -3.09 6.90 11.01
N GLN A 97 -4.39 7.08 10.91
CA GLN A 97 -5.28 7.18 12.04
C GLN A 97 -6.34 6.09 11.94
N VAL A 98 -6.56 5.39 13.05
CA VAL A 98 -7.62 4.40 13.20
C VAL A 98 -8.52 4.85 14.33
N GLU A 99 -9.82 4.91 14.08
CA GLU A 99 -10.84 5.10 15.10
C GLU A 99 -11.67 3.82 15.21
N TYR A 100 -11.75 3.26 16.42
CA TYR A 100 -12.54 2.07 16.70
C TYR A 100 -13.19 2.17 18.07
N ASP A 101 -14.51 1.99 18.10
CA ASP A 101 -15.32 2.10 19.32
C ASP A 101 -15.07 3.40 20.12
N GLY A 102 -14.91 4.52 19.39
CA GLY A 102 -14.65 5.85 19.97
C GLY A 102 -13.19 6.09 20.39
N VAL A 103 -12.33 5.07 20.36
CA VAL A 103 -10.91 5.18 20.68
C VAL A 103 -10.11 5.42 19.39
N LYS A 104 -9.24 6.42 19.42
CA LYS A 104 -8.36 6.79 18.31
C LYS A 104 -6.93 6.32 18.58
N ALA A 105 -6.30 5.77 17.58
CA ALA A 105 -4.88 5.44 17.54
C ALA A 105 -4.26 6.04 16.29
N SER A 106 -2.98 6.40 16.35
CA SER A 106 -2.27 6.92 15.19
C SER A 106 -0.82 6.46 15.16
N THR A 107 -0.27 6.31 13.96
CA THR A 107 1.13 5.97 13.74
C THR A 107 1.66 6.65 12.46
N PRO A 108 2.88 7.22 12.48
CA PRO A 108 3.50 7.79 11.30
C PRO A 108 4.16 6.75 10.41
N PHE A 109 4.33 7.09 9.14
CA PHE A 109 5.34 6.49 8.26
C PHE A 109 5.90 7.54 7.28
N GLU A 110 7.02 7.22 6.65
CA GLU A 110 7.64 8.05 5.62
C GLU A 110 7.70 7.30 4.29
N LEU A 111 7.27 7.93 3.20
CA LEU A 111 7.43 7.41 1.84
C LEU A 111 8.65 8.06 1.19
N LYS A 112 9.61 7.24 0.76
CA LYS A 112 10.86 7.69 0.12
C LYS A 112 10.98 7.14 -1.28
N ASP A 113 11.50 7.98 -2.17
CA ASP A 113 11.97 7.54 -3.47
C ASP A 113 13.44 7.14 -3.36
N ILE A 114 13.72 5.85 -3.57
CA ILE A 114 15.08 5.30 -3.65
C ILE A 114 15.46 4.92 -5.08
N GLY A 115 14.68 5.33 -6.07
CA GLY A 115 14.91 5.02 -7.48
C GLY A 115 14.50 3.59 -7.88
N ASN A 116 13.56 2.98 -7.16
CA ASN A 116 13.01 1.69 -7.57
C ASN A 116 12.33 1.81 -8.94
N VAL A 117 12.58 0.85 -9.82
CA VAL A 117 11.81 0.71 -11.06
C VAL A 117 10.43 0.17 -10.70
N VAL A 118 9.41 1.02 -10.87
CA VAL A 118 8.02 0.68 -10.55
C VAL A 118 7.17 0.91 -11.78
N MET A 119 6.37 -0.08 -12.14
CA MET A 119 5.48 0.02 -13.28
C MET A 119 4.42 1.10 -13.04
N PRO A 120 4.02 1.87 -14.08
CA PRO A 120 3.12 2.99 -13.89
C PRO A 120 1.71 2.58 -13.50
N TYR A 121 0.92 3.51 -12.99
CA TYR A 121 -0.48 3.23 -12.71
C TYR A 121 -1.23 2.82 -13.99
N GLY A 122 -2.10 1.81 -13.87
CA GLY A 122 -2.84 1.22 -15.00
C GLY A 122 -2.07 0.16 -15.78
N SER A 123 -0.81 -0.14 -15.43
CA SER A 123 -0.03 -1.20 -16.10
C SER A 123 -0.65 -2.59 -15.99
N ASP A 124 -1.38 -2.84 -14.91
CA ASP A 124 -2.16 -4.04 -14.66
C ASP A 124 -3.26 -4.27 -15.70
N VAL A 125 -3.66 -3.23 -16.42
CA VAL A 125 -4.58 -3.31 -17.57
C VAL A 125 -3.82 -3.26 -18.89
N ILE A 126 -2.84 -2.36 -19.01
CA ILE A 126 -2.14 -2.10 -20.27
C ILE A 126 -1.29 -3.29 -20.71
N VAL A 127 -0.52 -3.91 -19.80
CA VAL A 127 0.38 -5.02 -20.18
C VAL A 127 -0.41 -6.25 -20.65
N PRO A 128 -1.46 -6.72 -19.95
CA PRO A 128 -2.29 -7.82 -20.47
C PRO A 128 -2.91 -7.51 -21.84
N GLN A 129 -3.43 -6.31 -22.05
CA GLN A 129 -4.01 -5.93 -23.33
C GLN A 129 -2.97 -5.87 -24.47
N TRP A 130 -1.75 -5.43 -24.19
CA TRP A 130 -0.64 -5.49 -25.15
C TRP A 130 -0.20 -6.93 -25.46
N VAL A 131 -0.10 -7.79 -24.44
CA VAL A 131 0.19 -9.22 -24.61
C VAL A 131 -0.87 -9.89 -25.48
N GLU A 132 -2.15 -9.58 -25.26
CA GLU A 132 -3.29 -10.06 -26.06
C GLU A 132 -3.39 -9.43 -27.46
N GLY A 133 -2.56 -8.43 -27.78
CA GLY A 133 -2.57 -7.74 -29.08
C GLY A 133 -3.72 -6.73 -29.26
N LYS A 134 -4.45 -6.40 -28.19
CA LYS A 134 -5.47 -5.33 -28.17
C LYS A 134 -4.85 -3.94 -28.19
N ILE A 135 -3.63 -3.82 -27.66
CA ILE A 135 -2.80 -2.61 -27.72
C ILE A 135 -1.61 -2.91 -28.63
N SER A 136 -1.27 -1.98 -29.53
CA SER A 136 -0.13 -2.12 -30.43
C SER A 136 1.20 -1.96 -29.69
N ASP A 137 2.26 -2.55 -30.24
CA ASP A 137 3.62 -2.41 -29.72
C ASP A 137 4.06 -0.94 -29.62
N SER A 138 3.69 -0.13 -30.61
CA SER A 138 3.94 1.31 -30.63
C SER A 138 3.24 2.05 -29.48
N MET A 139 1.98 1.69 -29.18
CA MET A 139 1.24 2.30 -28.08
C MET A 139 1.80 1.88 -26.72
N PHE A 140 2.17 0.61 -26.56
CA PHE A 140 2.80 0.12 -25.34
C PHE A 140 4.19 0.74 -25.12
N TYR A 141 5.01 0.80 -26.17
CA TYR A 141 6.33 1.45 -26.11
C TYR A 141 6.20 2.93 -25.73
N LYS A 142 5.28 3.66 -26.37
CA LYS A 142 4.97 5.06 -26.03
C LYS A 142 4.51 5.22 -24.58
N PHE A 143 3.69 4.29 -24.06
CA PHE A 143 3.23 4.31 -22.67
C PHE A 143 4.42 4.27 -21.68
N LEU A 144 5.46 3.49 -21.98
CA LEU A 144 6.66 3.37 -21.14
C LEU A 144 7.61 4.56 -21.30
N VAL A 145 7.89 4.98 -22.55
CA VAL A 145 8.80 6.11 -22.82
C VAL A 145 8.26 7.42 -22.27
N SER A 146 6.95 7.67 -22.40
CA SER A 146 6.31 8.88 -21.87
C SER A 146 6.42 9.03 -20.35
N ARG A 147 6.70 7.93 -19.65
CA ARG A 147 6.90 7.88 -18.19
C ARG A 147 8.35 7.65 -17.79
N ASN A 148 9.26 7.78 -18.75
CA ASN A 148 10.70 7.70 -18.54
C ASN A 148 11.17 6.35 -17.95
N LEU A 149 10.43 5.26 -18.21
CA LEU A 149 10.85 3.91 -17.81
C LEU A 149 11.81 3.27 -18.81
N ILE A 150 11.70 3.67 -20.07
CA ILE A 150 12.58 3.23 -21.15
C ILE A 150 13.10 4.46 -21.88
N LYS A 151 14.39 4.44 -22.19
CA LYS A 151 15.06 5.45 -22.98
C LYS A 151 15.03 5.02 -24.44
N SER A 152 14.42 5.83 -25.32
CA SER A 152 14.47 5.63 -26.77
C SER A 152 15.87 5.94 -27.31
N GLN A 153 16.22 5.35 -28.45
CA GLN A 153 17.47 5.67 -29.13
C GLN A 153 17.30 6.91 -30.03
N ASP A 154 16.12 7.08 -30.62
CA ASP A 154 15.81 8.27 -31.40
C ASP A 154 15.29 9.42 -30.53
N SER A 155 15.76 10.63 -30.87
CA SER A 155 15.28 11.90 -30.30
C SER A 155 13.97 12.37 -30.96
N SER A 156 13.60 11.74 -32.08
CA SER A 156 12.31 11.91 -32.76
C SER A 156 11.19 11.32 -31.88
N LYS A 157 10.30 12.15 -31.35
CA LYS A 157 9.15 11.74 -30.50
C LYS A 157 8.04 11.00 -31.27
N THR A 158 8.34 10.43 -32.42
CA THR A 158 7.38 9.79 -33.33
C THR A 158 7.59 8.28 -33.28
N PHE A 159 6.82 7.60 -32.42
CA PHE A 159 6.89 6.15 -32.22
C PHE A 159 6.01 5.39 -33.23
N GLU A 160 6.20 5.67 -34.51
CA GLU A 160 5.48 4.96 -35.58
C GLU A 160 6.25 3.70 -35.97
N ASN A 161 5.55 2.58 -36.14
CA ASN A 161 6.12 1.29 -36.57
C ASN A 161 7.09 0.62 -35.58
N ILE A 162 6.97 0.90 -34.27
CA ILE A 162 7.68 0.11 -33.25
C ILE A 162 7.18 -1.33 -33.31
N THR A 163 8.11 -2.27 -33.44
CA THR A 163 7.85 -3.70 -33.35
C THR A 163 8.58 -4.27 -32.15
N ILE A 164 7.85 -4.90 -31.23
CA ILE A 164 8.42 -5.66 -30.11
C ILE A 164 8.39 -7.14 -30.52
N PRO A 165 9.51 -7.88 -30.38
CA PRO A 165 9.52 -9.28 -30.76
C PRO A 165 8.44 -10.09 -30.02
N ASN A 166 7.67 -10.89 -30.76
CA ASN A 166 6.56 -11.66 -30.19
C ASN A 166 6.96 -12.53 -28.99
N TRP A 167 8.17 -13.10 -29.00
CA TRP A 167 8.68 -13.90 -27.90
C TRP A 167 8.83 -13.11 -26.59
N TYR A 168 8.98 -11.77 -26.67
CA TYR A 168 9.08 -10.91 -25.49
C TYR A 168 7.74 -10.72 -24.76
N LYS A 169 6.61 -10.95 -25.44
CA LYS A 169 5.27 -10.93 -24.80
C LYS A 169 5.15 -11.97 -23.67
N THR A 170 5.95 -13.03 -23.70
CA THR A 170 6.06 -14.00 -22.61
C THR A 170 6.48 -13.33 -21.29
N ASN A 171 7.42 -12.37 -21.32
CA ASN A 171 7.80 -11.60 -20.14
C ASN A 171 6.66 -10.71 -19.66
N GLY A 172 5.87 -10.14 -20.57
CA GLY A 172 4.65 -9.39 -20.21
C GLY A 172 3.62 -10.26 -19.49
N LYS A 173 3.46 -11.52 -19.92
CA LYS A 173 2.62 -12.50 -19.21
C LYS A 173 3.18 -12.83 -17.83
N TRP A 174 4.47 -13.12 -17.72
CA TRP A 174 5.13 -13.39 -16.42
C TRP A 174 5.04 -12.20 -15.47
N TRP A 175 5.18 -10.98 -15.98
CA TRP A 175 4.99 -9.78 -15.17
C TRP A 175 3.55 -9.67 -14.66
N SER A 176 2.56 -9.91 -15.53
CA SER A 176 1.14 -9.85 -15.19
C SER A 176 0.75 -10.89 -14.14
N THR A 177 1.41 -12.05 -14.13
CA THR A 177 1.23 -13.12 -13.14
C THR A 177 2.19 -13.02 -11.96
N LYS A 178 2.92 -11.91 -11.82
CA LYS A 178 3.87 -11.63 -10.72
C LYS A 178 5.02 -12.65 -10.62
N ASN A 179 5.38 -13.31 -11.71
CA ASN A 179 6.54 -14.21 -11.82
C ASN A 179 7.86 -13.47 -12.03
N ILE A 180 7.83 -12.25 -12.55
CA ILE A 180 8.99 -11.35 -12.64
C ILE A 180 8.63 -9.98 -12.07
N SER A 181 9.61 -9.29 -11.53
CA SER A 181 9.49 -7.93 -10.99
C SER A 181 9.34 -6.87 -12.08
N ASP A 182 8.87 -5.69 -11.68
CA ASP A 182 8.81 -4.50 -12.53
C ASP A 182 10.20 -4.18 -13.13
N ALA A 183 11.25 -4.29 -12.33
CA ALA A 183 12.63 -4.05 -12.76
C ALA A 183 13.10 -5.08 -13.80
N GLU A 184 12.86 -6.38 -13.58
CA GLU A 184 13.23 -7.42 -14.55
C GLU A 184 12.51 -7.24 -15.88
N PHE A 185 11.23 -6.90 -15.84
CA PHE A 185 10.44 -6.64 -17.04
C PHE A 185 10.95 -5.40 -17.79
N ILE A 186 11.09 -4.26 -17.12
CA ILE A 186 11.55 -3.02 -17.79
C ILE A 186 12.99 -3.14 -18.27
N ASN A 187 13.89 -3.72 -17.48
CA ASN A 187 15.29 -3.87 -17.88
C ASN A 187 15.46 -4.82 -19.07
N GLY A 188 14.66 -5.89 -19.14
CA GLY A 188 14.64 -6.77 -20.31
C GLY A 188 14.22 -6.03 -21.58
N LEU A 189 13.24 -5.14 -21.50
CA LEU A 189 12.76 -4.39 -22.65
C LEU A 189 13.77 -3.30 -23.05
N GLN A 190 14.37 -2.60 -22.08
CA GLN A 190 15.46 -1.66 -22.30
C GLN A 190 16.67 -2.35 -22.95
N PHE A 191 16.99 -3.59 -22.57
CA PHE A 191 18.05 -4.35 -23.22
C PHE A 191 17.78 -4.55 -24.72
N LEU A 192 16.54 -4.87 -25.12
CA LEU A 192 16.19 -5.01 -26.55
C LEU A 192 16.33 -3.70 -27.33
N VAL A 193 15.99 -2.57 -26.70
CA VAL A 193 16.23 -1.24 -27.28
C VAL A 193 17.74 -1.00 -27.47
N ASN A 194 18.55 -1.32 -26.45
CA ASN A 194 19.99 -1.14 -26.50
C ASN A 194 20.67 -2.02 -27.56
N GLN A 195 20.13 -3.21 -27.81
CA GLN A 195 20.61 -4.14 -28.84
C GLN A 195 20.06 -3.82 -30.24
N ASN A 196 19.34 -2.71 -30.43
CA ASN A 196 18.70 -2.34 -31.70
C ASN A 196 17.73 -3.40 -32.25
N ILE A 197 17.21 -4.27 -31.38
CA ILE A 197 16.19 -5.27 -31.71
C ILE A 197 14.84 -4.57 -31.82
N ILE A 198 14.56 -3.65 -30.88
CA ILE A 198 13.46 -2.70 -30.97
C ILE A 198 14.07 -1.39 -31.43
N LYS A 199 13.57 -0.85 -32.55
CA LYS A 199 13.99 0.45 -33.07
C LYS A 199 12.85 1.44 -32.85
N GLY A 200 13.17 2.59 -32.27
CA GLY A 200 12.23 3.64 -31.91
C GLY A 200 12.92 4.90 -31.44
#